data_AF-A0A2E1H8L6-F1
#
_entry.id   AF-A0A2E1H8L6-F1
#
_cell.length_a   1.000
_cell.length_b   1.000
_cell.length_c   1.000
_cell.angle_alpha   90.00
_cell.angle_beta   90.00
_cell.angle_gamma   90.00
#
_symmetry.space_group_name_H-M   'P 1'
#
loop_
_entity.id
_entity.type
_entity.pdbx_description
1 polymer ?
#
loop_
_entity_poly.entity_id
_entity_poly.type
_entity_poly.pdbx_seq_one_letter_code
_entity_poly.pdbx_strand_id
1 'polypeptide(L)'
;MPKFETTRPVRHTADQMFALVADVEKYPEFLPLCQALTIRSEREKEGRRLLVADMTVAYKMVRETFTSQVLLKPEERRIEVSYVNGPFKFLDNRWDFVPTGEGSCDVKFYIEYEFKSRTLGMLMGTMFDFAFRRFAVAFEERADKVYG
;
A
#
# COMPACT_ATOMS: atom_id res chain seq x y z
N MET A 1 11.45 8.66 13.30
CA MET A 1 10.93 7.53 12.52
C MET A 1 10.96 7.96 11.06
N PRO A 2 11.42 7.11 10.12
CA PRO A 2 11.34 7.44 8.70
C PRO A 2 9.89 7.68 8.28
N LYS A 3 9.67 8.76 7.53
CA LYS A 3 8.38 9.10 6.92
C LYS A 3 8.58 9.41 5.45
N PHE A 4 7.62 9.03 4.64
CA PHE A 4 7.59 9.32 3.22
C PHE A 4 6.18 9.75 2.83
N GLU A 5 6.09 10.81 2.05
CA GLU A 5 4.84 11.33 1.54
C GLU A 5 5.02 11.72 0.07
N THR A 6 4.07 11.37 -0.76
CA THR A 6 4.06 11.75 -2.18
C THR A 6 2.64 11.95 -2.67
N THR A 7 2.48 12.83 -3.64
CA THR A 7 1.24 13.03 -4.39
C THR A 7 1.56 12.83 -5.86
N ARG A 8 0.81 11.97 -6.55
CA ARG A 8 1.00 11.69 -7.96
C ARG A 8 -0.30 11.88 -8.74
N PRO A 9 -0.33 12.79 -9.73
CA PRO A 9 -1.46 12.89 -10.65
C PRO A 9 -1.46 11.68 -11.59
N VAL A 10 -2.63 11.08 -11.83
CA VAL A 10 -2.82 9.95 -12.76
C VAL A 10 -4.04 10.17 -13.64
N ARG A 11 -4.05 9.54 -14.81
CA ARG A 11 -5.14 9.62 -15.81
C ARG A 11 -6.20 8.54 -15.64
N HIS A 12 -6.55 8.28 -14.38
CA HIS A 12 -7.60 7.34 -13.99
C HIS A 12 -8.50 8.01 -12.94
N THR A 13 -9.75 7.59 -12.86
CA THR A 13 -10.68 8.12 -11.85
C THR A 13 -10.24 7.71 -10.44
N ALA A 14 -10.63 8.50 -9.45
CA ALA A 14 -10.30 8.22 -8.06
C ALA A 14 -10.91 6.88 -7.57
N ASP A 15 -12.08 6.50 -8.10
CA ASP A 15 -12.73 5.23 -7.77
C ASP A 15 -12.01 4.03 -8.41
N GLN A 16 -11.51 4.17 -9.64
CA GLN A 16 -10.66 3.16 -10.28
C GLN A 16 -9.36 2.93 -9.50
N MET A 17 -8.67 4.00 -9.12
CA MET A 17 -7.43 3.90 -8.34
C MET A 17 -7.68 3.35 -6.94
N PHE A 18 -8.76 3.77 -6.28
CA PHE A 18 -9.17 3.19 -5.01
C PHE A 18 -9.40 1.68 -5.13
N ALA A 19 -10.19 1.23 -6.12
CA ALA A 19 -10.47 -0.18 -6.33
C ALA A 19 -9.19 -0.99 -6.62
N LEU A 20 -8.27 -0.42 -7.40
CA LEU A 20 -6.98 -1.03 -7.70
C LEU A 20 -6.12 -1.26 -6.44
N VAL A 21 -6.03 -0.25 -5.57
CA VAL A 21 -5.24 -0.33 -4.32
C VAL A 21 -5.99 -1.13 -3.24
N ALA A 22 -7.32 -1.17 -3.27
CA ALA A 22 -8.12 -2.00 -2.37
C ALA A 22 -7.97 -3.50 -2.66
N ASP A 23 -7.61 -3.88 -3.89
CA ASP A 23 -7.39 -5.27 -4.33
C ASP A 23 -5.99 -5.78 -3.95
N VAL A 24 -5.76 -5.83 -2.65
CA VAL A 24 -4.44 -6.11 -2.06
C VAL A 24 -3.88 -7.49 -2.46
N GLU A 25 -4.72 -8.48 -2.70
CA GLU A 25 -4.26 -9.84 -3.05
C GLU A 25 -3.57 -9.91 -4.43
N LYS A 26 -3.84 -8.95 -5.31
CA LYS A 26 -3.20 -8.87 -6.63
C LYS A 26 -1.84 -8.19 -6.61
N TYR A 27 -1.43 -7.62 -5.48
CA TYR A 27 -0.15 -6.90 -5.37
C TYR A 27 1.06 -7.73 -5.81
N PRO A 28 1.19 -9.03 -5.51
CA PRO A 28 2.31 -9.85 -5.98
C PRO A 28 2.45 -9.94 -7.50
N GLU A 29 1.39 -9.65 -8.27
CA GLU A 29 1.42 -9.68 -9.74
C GLU A 29 2.21 -8.52 -10.35
N PHE A 30 2.31 -7.38 -9.65
CA PHE A 30 2.83 -6.15 -10.25
C PHE A 30 3.66 -5.27 -9.31
N LEU A 31 3.47 -5.35 -8.00
CA LEU A 31 4.29 -4.57 -7.06
C LEU A 31 5.66 -5.19 -6.92
N PRO A 32 6.74 -4.41 -7.11
CA PRO A 32 8.08 -4.91 -6.87
C PRO A 32 8.21 -5.31 -5.40
N LEU A 33 8.96 -6.38 -5.13
CA LEU A 33 9.29 -6.86 -3.79
C LEU A 33 8.13 -7.48 -3.01
N CYS A 34 6.88 -7.26 -3.42
CA CYS A 34 5.73 -7.97 -2.88
C CYS A 34 5.76 -9.41 -3.40
N GLN A 35 6.15 -10.35 -2.55
CA GLN A 35 6.22 -11.76 -2.93
C GLN A 35 4.87 -12.47 -2.74
N ALA A 36 4.13 -12.10 -1.69
CA ALA A 36 2.83 -12.65 -1.38
C ALA A 36 2.02 -11.65 -0.57
N LEU A 37 0.71 -11.63 -0.79
CA LEU A 37 -0.25 -10.92 0.05
C LEU A 37 -1.49 -11.80 0.21
N THR A 38 -1.91 -12.04 1.45
CA THR A 38 -3.02 -12.96 1.75
C THR A 38 -3.93 -12.37 2.81
N ILE A 39 -5.24 -12.33 2.54
CA ILE A 39 -6.24 -11.88 3.51
C ILE A 39 -6.51 -13.01 4.51
N ARG A 40 -6.25 -12.75 5.79
CA ARG A 40 -6.55 -13.69 6.90
C ARG A 40 -7.99 -13.60 7.36
N SER A 41 -8.55 -12.39 7.35
CA SER A 41 -9.93 -12.14 7.74
C SER A 41 -10.42 -10.84 7.16
N GLU A 42 -11.72 -10.78 6.92
CA GLU A 42 -12.40 -9.60 6.41
C GLU A 42 -13.68 -9.38 7.22
N ARG A 43 -13.97 -8.12 7.52
CA ARG A 43 -15.22 -7.69 8.15
C ARG A 43 -15.74 -6.45 7.46
N GLU A 44 -17.04 -6.37 7.26
CA GLU A 44 -17.68 -5.17 6.73
C GLU A 44 -18.63 -4.57 7.76
N LYS A 45 -18.60 -3.25 7.90
CA LYS A 45 -19.52 -2.50 8.76
C LYS A 45 -19.71 -1.09 8.22
N GLU A 46 -20.95 -0.65 8.07
CA GLU A 46 -21.30 0.72 7.67
C GLU A 46 -20.58 1.17 6.38
N GLY A 47 -20.55 0.31 5.36
CA GLY A 47 -19.90 0.59 4.07
C GLY A 47 -18.37 0.61 4.11
N ARG A 48 -17.75 0.30 5.25
CA ARG A 48 -16.30 0.19 5.42
C ARG A 48 -15.90 -1.27 5.54
N ARG A 49 -14.78 -1.64 4.92
CA ARG A 49 -14.23 -2.99 4.98
C ARG A 49 -12.92 -2.98 5.77
N LEU A 50 -12.82 -3.86 6.74
CA LEU A 50 -11.63 -4.07 7.56
C LEU A 50 -11.02 -5.42 7.20
N LEU A 51 -9.83 -5.40 6.63
CA LEU A 51 -9.05 -6.58 6.30
C LEU A 51 -7.93 -6.75 7.34
N VAL A 52 -7.61 -7.99 7.66
CA VAL A 52 -6.33 -8.34 8.27
C VAL A 52 -5.59 -9.16 7.25
N ALA A 53 -4.43 -8.69 6.81
CA ALA A 53 -3.69 -9.29 5.72
C ALA A 53 -2.21 -9.47 6.10
N ASP A 54 -1.63 -10.56 5.63
CA ASP A 54 -0.18 -10.76 5.65
C ASP A 54 0.42 -10.30 4.34
N MET A 55 1.50 -9.53 4.42
CA MET A 55 2.32 -9.18 3.28
C MET A 55 3.74 -9.72 3.49
N THR A 56 4.23 -10.46 2.50
CA THR A 56 5.62 -10.93 2.46
C THR A 56 6.41 -10.08 1.49
N VAL A 57 7.45 -9.41 2.00
CA VAL A 57 8.41 -8.66 1.20
C VAL A 57 9.71 -9.43 1.06
N ALA A 58 10.26 -9.45 -0.15
CA ALA A 58 11.50 -10.14 -0.44
C ALA A 58 12.45 -9.27 -1.28
N TYR A 59 13.70 -9.15 -0.82
CA TYR A 59 14.77 -8.49 -1.55
C TYR A 59 16.14 -9.03 -1.19
N LYS A 60 16.88 -9.46 -2.22
CA LYS A 60 18.18 -10.13 -2.05
C LYS A 60 18.06 -11.27 -1.02
N MET A 61 18.77 -11.17 0.10
CA MET A 61 18.78 -12.17 1.17
C MET A 61 17.70 -11.94 2.23
N VAL A 62 16.96 -10.83 2.18
CA VAL A 62 15.96 -10.50 3.19
C VAL A 62 14.59 -10.92 2.72
N ARG A 63 13.89 -11.67 3.58
CA ARG A 63 12.50 -12.08 3.39
C ARG A 63 11.79 -11.90 4.72
N GLU A 64 10.81 -11.01 4.74
CA GLU A 64 10.07 -10.66 5.95
C GLU A 64 8.58 -10.70 5.66
N THR A 65 7.82 -11.26 6.61
CA THR A 65 6.36 -11.25 6.57
C THR A 65 5.84 -10.43 7.72
N PHE A 66 4.87 -9.56 7.43
CA PHE A 66 4.21 -8.76 8.45
C PHE A 66 2.70 -8.76 8.22
N THR A 67 1.96 -8.70 9.33
CA THR A 67 0.51 -8.62 9.35
C THR A 67 0.10 -7.18 9.57
N SER A 68 -0.79 -6.68 8.72
CA SER A 68 -1.38 -5.35 8.81
C SER A 68 -2.90 -5.43 8.83
N GLN A 69 -3.51 -4.45 9.50
CA GLN A 69 -4.93 -4.18 9.43
C GLN A 69 -5.16 -3.10 8.37
N VAL A 70 -6.01 -3.36 7.38
CA VAL A 70 -6.32 -2.49 6.25
C VAL A 70 -7.78 -2.07 6.34
N LEU A 71 -8.04 -0.80 6.62
CA LEU A 71 -9.37 -0.20 6.65
C LEU A 71 -9.63 0.51 5.33
N LEU A 72 -10.52 -0.05 4.53
CA LEU A 72 -11.01 0.49 3.28
C LEU A 72 -12.25 1.36 3.54
N LYS A 73 -12.21 2.61 3.09
CA LYS A 73 -13.31 3.59 3.18
C LYS A 73 -13.70 4.07 1.78
N PRO A 74 -14.54 3.32 1.05
CA PRO A 74 -14.91 3.63 -0.33
C PRO A 74 -15.53 5.02 -0.51
N GLU A 75 -16.46 5.42 0.36
CA GLU A 75 -17.12 6.74 0.28
C GLU A 75 -16.15 7.91 0.46
N GLU A 76 -15.11 7.70 1.28
CA GLU A 76 -14.04 8.68 1.52
C GLU A 76 -12.91 8.57 0.49
N ARG A 77 -12.92 7.52 -0.36
CA ARG A 77 -11.80 7.11 -1.22
C ARG A 77 -10.48 7.11 -0.45
N ARG A 78 -10.49 6.46 0.72
CA ARG A 78 -9.35 6.40 1.63
C ARG A 78 -9.06 4.97 2.05
N ILE A 79 -7.77 4.66 2.14
CA ILE A 79 -7.28 3.39 2.70
C ILE A 79 -6.34 3.74 3.85
N GLU A 80 -6.58 3.15 5.01
CA GLU A 80 -5.74 3.28 6.20
C GLU A 80 -5.18 1.92 6.57
N VAL A 81 -3.88 1.85 6.77
CA VAL A 81 -3.16 0.60 7.09
C VAL A 81 -2.39 0.80 8.37
N SER A 82 -2.61 -0.09 9.34
CA SER A 82 -1.90 -0.10 10.60
C SER A 82 -1.22 -1.44 10.86
N TYR A 83 -0.11 -1.40 11.58
CA TYR A 83 0.62 -2.59 11.98
C TYR A 83 -0.18 -3.46 12.97
N VAL A 84 -0.12 -4.78 12.79
CA VAL A 84 -0.64 -5.77 13.76
C VAL A 84 0.50 -6.63 14.32
N ASN A 85 1.27 -7.29 13.46
CA ASN A 85 2.34 -8.21 13.89
C ASN A 85 3.49 -8.30 12.87
N GLY A 86 4.69 -8.68 13.31
CA GLY A 86 5.90 -8.77 12.49
C GLY A 86 7.12 -7.96 13.00
N PRO A 87 8.03 -7.55 12.09
CA PRO A 87 9.31 -6.94 12.43
C PRO A 87 9.21 -5.44 12.76
N PHE A 88 8.09 -4.82 12.44
CA PHE A 88 7.82 -3.42 12.74
C PHE A 88 7.45 -3.26 14.22
N LYS A 89 7.88 -2.14 14.79
CA LYS A 89 7.36 -1.58 16.04
C LYS A 89 6.18 -0.65 15.75
N PHE A 90 6.20 0.00 14.58
CA PHE A 90 5.18 0.92 14.12
C PHE A 90 5.08 0.88 12.59
N LEU A 91 3.87 0.97 12.07
CA LEU A 91 3.56 1.21 10.66
C LEU A 91 2.22 1.96 10.60
N ASP A 92 2.23 3.12 9.98
CA ASP A 92 1.05 3.88 9.59
C ASP A 92 1.18 4.18 8.10
N ASN A 93 0.26 3.66 7.29
CA ASN A 93 0.21 3.93 5.88
C ASN A 93 -1.19 4.40 5.48
N ARG A 94 -1.24 5.44 4.65
CA ARG A 94 -2.49 6.06 4.22
C ARG A 94 -2.46 6.31 2.73
N TRP A 95 -3.60 6.07 2.11
CA TRP A 95 -3.85 6.40 0.72
C TRP A 95 -5.11 7.26 0.64
N ASP A 96 -5.02 8.35 -0.10
CA ASP A 96 -6.15 9.20 -0.46
C ASP A 96 -6.22 9.36 -1.97
N PHE A 97 -7.41 9.18 -2.55
CA PHE A 97 -7.64 9.38 -3.98
C PHE A 97 -8.54 10.59 -4.18
N VAL A 98 -7.97 11.68 -4.69
CA VAL A 98 -8.64 12.98 -4.81
C VAL A 98 -8.97 13.26 -6.27
N PRO A 99 -10.26 13.35 -6.67
CA PRO A 99 -10.63 13.71 -8.04
C PRO A 99 -10.06 15.08 -8.44
N THR A 100 -9.48 15.19 -9.63
CA THR A 100 -8.92 16.45 -10.16
C THR A 100 -9.55 16.91 -11.48
N GLY A 101 -10.42 16.09 -12.07
CA GLY A 101 -11.10 16.36 -13.34
C GLY A 101 -11.87 15.13 -13.82
N GLU A 102 -12.44 15.20 -15.03
CA GLU A 102 -13.05 14.03 -15.66
C GLU A 102 -11.98 13.01 -16.03
N GLY A 103 -12.06 11.82 -15.41
CA GLY A 103 -11.13 10.73 -15.70
C GLY A 103 -9.74 10.85 -15.06
N SER A 104 -9.52 11.79 -14.13
CA SER A 104 -8.22 11.96 -13.47
C SER A 104 -8.33 12.14 -11.95
N CYS A 105 -7.28 11.73 -11.24
CA CYS A 105 -7.18 11.96 -9.80
C CYS A 105 -5.73 12.15 -9.35
N ASP A 106 -5.57 12.74 -8.17
CA ASP A 106 -4.33 12.71 -7.41
C ASP A 106 -4.35 11.53 -6.44
N VAL A 107 -3.33 10.67 -6.53
CA VAL A 107 -3.05 9.61 -5.56
C VAL A 107 -2.08 10.16 -4.53
N LYS A 108 -2.54 10.32 -3.29
CA LYS A 108 -1.71 10.72 -2.16
C LYS A 108 -1.33 9.48 -1.36
N PHE A 109 -0.04 9.29 -1.15
CA PHE A 109 0.51 8.18 -0.40
C PHE A 109 1.34 8.72 0.77
N TYR A 110 1.03 8.25 1.96
CA TYR A 110 1.78 8.52 3.18
C TYR A 110 2.20 7.22 3.83
N ILE A 111 3.43 7.15 4.33
CA ILE A 111 3.88 6.04 5.17
C ILE A 111 4.88 6.52 6.22
N GLU A 112 4.69 6.06 7.45
CA GLU A 112 5.61 6.22 8.56
C GLU A 112 5.81 4.88 9.24
N TYR A 113 7.05 4.53 9.56
CA TYR A 113 7.37 3.21 10.12
C TYR A 113 8.54 3.26 11.11
N GLU A 114 8.58 2.27 11.98
CA GLU A 114 9.70 2.01 12.88
C GLU A 114 9.93 0.50 12.96
N PHE A 115 11.18 0.06 12.81
CA PHE A 115 11.55 -1.35 13.02
C PHE A 115 11.93 -1.61 14.47
N LYS A 116 11.67 -2.83 14.94
CA LYS A 116 12.15 -3.28 16.26
C LYS A 116 13.68 -3.35 16.34
N SER A 117 14.33 -3.68 15.22
CA SER A 117 15.79 -3.79 15.13
C SER A 117 16.39 -2.66 14.29
N ARG A 118 17.45 -2.02 14.82
CA ARG A 118 18.21 -0.98 14.12
C ARG A 118 18.93 -1.52 12.87
N THR A 119 19.46 -2.74 12.93
CA THR A 119 20.14 -3.36 11.78
C THR A 119 19.16 -3.70 10.66
N LEU A 120 17.99 -4.23 11.02
CA LEU A 120 16.91 -4.47 10.06
C LEU A 120 16.43 -3.16 9.42
N GLY A 121 16.27 -2.10 10.23
CA GLY A 121 15.90 -0.79 9.72
C GLY A 121 16.90 -0.18 8.75
N MET A 122 18.21 -0.41 8.93
CA MET A 122 19.23 0.07 7.99
C MET A 122 19.19 -0.68 6.65
N LEU A 123 19.03 -2.00 6.67
CA LEU A 123 18.90 -2.81 5.46
C LEU A 123 17.60 -2.49 4.71
N MET A 124 16.49 -2.45 5.44
CA MET A 124 15.16 -2.21 4.89
C MET A 124 14.96 -0.76 4.44
N GLY A 125 15.61 0.23 5.05
CA GLY A 125 15.50 1.64 4.65
C GLY A 125 15.84 1.84 3.16
N THR A 126 16.97 1.29 2.71
CA THR A 126 17.38 1.35 1.29
C THR A 126 16.40 0.62 0.38
N MET A 127 15.77 -0.44 0.89
CA MET A 127 14.80 -1.20 0.15
C MET A 127 13.51 -0.40 -0.05
N PHE A 128 12.96 0.15 1.02
CA PHE A 128 11.73 0.91 0.98
C PHE A 128 11.88 2.19 0.16
N ASP A 129 13.03 2.86 0.24
CA ASP A 129 13.34 4.01 -0.63
C ASP A 129 13.32 3.63 -2.12
N PHE A 130 13.78 2.42 -2.47
CA PHE A 130 13.66 1.92 -3.84
C PHE A 130 12.21 1.52 -4.19
N ALA A 131 11.52 0.85 -3.26
CA ALA A 131 10.16 0.36 -3.41
C ALA A 131 9.16 1.50 -3.67
N PHE A 132 9.15 2.53 -2.82
CA PHE A 132 8.15 3.60 -2.88
C PHE A 132 8.24 4.43 -4.16
N ARG A 133 9.46 4.64 -4.68
CA ARG A 133 9.65 5.28 -6.00
C ARG A 133 9.05 4.46 -7.15
N ARG A 134 9.00 3.13 -7.01
CA ARG A 134 8.48 2.22 -8.03
C ARG A 134 7.01 1.90 -7.86
N PHE A 135 6.47 1.93 -6.64
CA PHE A 135 5.06 1.61 -6.36
C PHE A 135 4.13 2.51 -7.17
N ALA A 136 4.39 3.81 -7.15
CA ALA A 136 3.54 4.77 -7.86
C ALA A 136 3.49 4.50 -9.37
N VAL A 137 4.62 4.13 -9.98
CA VAL A 137 4.69 3.72 -11.40
C VAL A 137 3.97 2.39 -11.61
N ALA A 138 4.18 1.40 -10.74
CA ALA A 138 3.59 0.08 -10.87
C ALA A 138 2.04 0.11 -10.77
N PHE A 139 1.50 0.96 -9.89
CA PHE A 139 0.04 1.17 -9.81
C PHE A 139 -0.51 1.89 -11.04
N GLU A 140 0.20 2.89 -11.57
CA GLU A 140 -0.20 3.57 -12.80
C GLU A 140 -0.20 2.60 -14.00
N GLU A 141 0.89 1.85 -14.21
CA GLU A 141 0.98 0.82 -15.27
C GLU A 141 -0.07 -0.28 -15.12
N ARG A 142 -0.42 -0.65 -13.88
CA ARG A 142 -1.47 -1.63 -13.63
C ARG A 142 -2.85 -1.05 -13.93
N ALA A 143 -3.11 0.20 -13.57
CA ALA A 143 -4.35 0.89 -13.90
C ALA A 143 -4.56 0.97 -15.42
N ASP A 144 -3.50 1.32 -16.18
CA ASP A 144 -3.53 1.35 -17.64
C ASP A 144 -3.92 -0.02 -18.23
N LYS A 145 -3.42 -1.12 -17.66
CA LYS A 145 -3.76 -2.48 -18.12
C LYS A 145 -5.18 -2.93 -17.78
N VAL A 146 -5.75 -2.40 -16.69
CA VAL A 146 -7.07 -2.83 -16.18
C VAL A 146 -8.20 -1.96 -16.72
N TYR A 147 -7.92 -0.67 -16.96
CA TYR A 147 -8.94 0.33 -17.30
C TYR A 147 -8.70 1.06 -18.64
N GLY A 148 -7.52 0.94 -19.23
CA GLY A 148 -7.13 1.58 -20.49
C GLY A 148 -7.39 0.73 -21.73
#